data_AF-A0A7W1WHH1-F1
#
_entry.id   AF-A0A7W1WHH1-F1
#
_cell.length_a   1.000
_cell.length_b   1.000
_cell.length_c   1.000
_cell.angle_alpha   90.00
_cell.angle_beta   90.00
_cell.angle_gamma   90.00
#
_symmetry.space_group_name_H-M   'P 1'
#
loop_
_entity.id
_entity.type
_entity.pdbx_description
1 polymer ?
#
loop_
_entity_poly.entity_id
_entity_poly.type
_entity_poly.pdbx_seq_one_letter_code
_entity_poly.pdbx_strand_id
1 'polypeptide(L)'
;MIGVFASALDAANDSDWWRLSLKAGLTYTFQVANGTGGSLLDANVSIRNAAATVITPLVVGGETLSLMAKATGTYYLDVSNGDAGTGWPRAAM
;
A
#
# COMPACT_ATOMS: atom_id res chain seq x y z
N MET A 1 4.61 -15.06 12.37
CA MET A 1 5.90 -14.52 11.89
C MET A 1 5.66 -13.07 11.51
N ILE A 2 6.30 -12.15 12.21
CA ILE A 2 6.33 -10.72 11.86
C ILE A 2 7.47 -10.55 10.84
N GLY A 3 7.12 -10.31 9.58
CA GLY A 3 8.08 -10.01 8.52
C GLY A 3 8.12 -8.50 8.30
N VAL A 4 9.31 -7.92 8.36
CA VAL A 4 9.54 -6.54 7.92
C VAL A 4 10.02 -6.61 6.47
N PHE A 5 9.33 -5.90 5.58
CA PHE A 5 9.71 -5.74 4.18
C PHE A 5 9.96 -4.27 3.91
N ALA A 6 10.95 -3.96 3.08
CA ALA A 6 11.31 -2.59 2.72
C ALA A 6 11.58 -2.50 1.22
N SER A 7 11.18 -1.39 0.62
CA SER A 7 11.39 -1.00 -0.78
C SER A 7 11.46 0.53 -0.86
N ALA A 8 11.78 1.04 -2.05
CA ALA A 8 11.78 2.47 -2.34
C ALA A 8 10.81 2.74 -3.50
N LEU A 9 10.06 3.83 -3.40
CA LEU A 9 9.24 4.36 -4.49
C LEU A 9 10.14 5.21 -5.40
N ASP A 10 10.82 4.56 -6.34
CA ASP A 10 11.95 5.12 -7.11
C ASP A 10 11.50 5.89 -8.36
N ALA A 11 10.21 5.87 -8.70
CA ALA A 11 9.65 6.58 -9.85
C ALA A 11 8.31 7.29 -9.56
N ALA A 12 7.97 8.25 -10.42
CA ALA A 12 6.59 8.74 -10.49
C ALA A 12 5.67 7.58 -10.88
N ASN A 13 4.50 7.48 -10.24
CA ASN A 13 3.56 6.36 -10.39
C ASN A 13 4.07 4.99 -9.92
N ASP A 14 5.17 4.92 -9.17
CA ASP A 14 5.67 3.65 -8.63
C ASP A 14 4.71 3.04 -7.60
N SER A 15 4.66 1.70 -7.57
CA SER A 15 3.74 0.91 -6.77
C SER A 15 4.38 -0.42 -6.42
N ASP A 16 4.68 -0.59 -5.13
CA ASP A 16 5.28 -1.78 -4.56
C ASP A 16 4.22 -2.73 -4.02
N TRP A 17 4.20 -3.96 -4.52
CA TRP A 17 3.18 -4.96 -4.14
C TRP A 17 3.80 -6.14 -3.38
N TRP A 18 3.35 -6.34 -2.15
CA TRP A 18 3.72 -7.52 -1.35
C TRP A 18 2.61 -8.55 -1.34
N ARG A 19 2.93 -9.77 -1.79
CA ARG A 19 2.01 -10.90 -1.73
C ARG A 19 1.82 -11.38 -0.30
N LEU A 20 0.56 -11.47 0.11
CA LEU A 20 0.12 -11.93 1.43
C LEU A 20 -0.70 -13.21 1.29
N SER A 21 -0.51 -14.16 2.21
CA SER A 21 -1.37 -15.35 2.35
C SER A 21 -2.21 -15.20 3.61
N LEU A 22 -3.48 -14.82 3.45
CA LEU A 22 -4.39 -14.56 4.57
C LEU A 22 -5.39 -15.70 4.75
N LYS A 23 -5.84 -15.92 5.99
CA LYS A 23 -6.88 -16.90 6.33
C LYS A 23 -8.19 -16.18 6.61
N ALA A 24 -9.29 -16.73 6.08
CA ALA A 24 -10.63 -16.22 6.31
C ALA A 24 -10.94 -16.08 7.81
N GLY A 25 -11.63 -15.01 8.18
CA GLY A 25 -12.08 -14.75 9.55
C GLY A 25 -11.01 -14.15 10.47
N LEU A 26 -9.77 -14.02 10.02
CA LEU A 26 -8.72 -13.36 10.80
C LEU A 26 -8.59 -11.88 10.42
N THR A 27 -8.37 -11.05 11.45
CA THR A 27 -8.00 -9.64 11.29
C THR A 27 -6.49 -9.50 11.24
N TYR A 28 -6.01 -8.78 10.23
CA TYR A 28 -4.61 -8.45 10.04
C TYR A 28 -4.44 -6.93 10.11
N THR A 29 -3.37 -6.51 10.77
CA THR A 29 -2.96 -5.11 10.84
C THR A 29 -1.60 -4.99 10.18
N PHE A 30 -1.52 -4.12 9.18
CA PHE A 30 -0.31 -3.80 8.43
C PHE A 30 0.17 -2.44 8.88
N GLN A 31 1.45 -2.36 9.22
CA GLN A 31 2.11 -1.10 9.51
C GLN A 31 3.04 -0.75 8.36
N VAL A 32 2.91 0.46 7.84
CA VAL A 32 3.77 1.03 6.80
C VAL A 32 4.51 2.19 7.46
N ALA A 33 5.84 2.14 7.43
CA ALA A 33 6.68 3.11 8.10
C ALA A 33 7.72 3.66 7.13
N ASN A 34 8.15 4.90 7.38
CA ASN A 34 9.22 5.53 6.62
C ASN A 34 10.51 4.71 6.76
N GLY A 35 11.18 4.45 5.63
CA GLY A 35 12.59 4.08 5.64
C GLY A 35 13.48 5.25 6.08
N THR A 36 14.75 4.99 6.36
CA THR A 36 15.73 6.04 6.64
C THR A 36 15.89 6.98 5.44
N GLY A 37 15.45 8.23 5.57
CA GLY A 37 15.60 9.28 4.56
C GLY A 37 14.42 9.45 3.59
N GLY A 38 13.33 8.68 3.74
CA GLY A 38 12.11 8.80 2.93
C GLY A 38 10.95 9.47 3.67
N SER A 39 9.98 9.99 2.91
CA SER A 39 8.74 10.57 3.43
C SER A 39 7.53 9.92 2.78
N LEU A 40 6.73 9.21 3.57
CA LEU A 40 5.42 8.64 3.19
C LEU A 40 4.31 9.68 3.21
N LEU A 41 4.60 10.99 3.34
CA LEU A 41 3.58 12.04 3.42
C LEU A 41 2.55 11.96 2.29
N ASP A 42 2.98 11.47 1.13
CA ASP A 42 2.12 11.27 -0.03
C ASP A 42 1.85 9.78 -0.32
N ALA A 43 2.42 8.82 0.40
CA ALA A 43 2.24 7.42 0.04
C ALA A 43 0.78 6.96 0.20
N ASN A 44 0.34 6.23 -0.83
CA ASN A 44 -0.97 5.62 -0.96
C ASN A 44 -0.89 4.15 -0.52
N VAL A 45 -1.63 3.77 0.52
CA VAL A 45 -1.64 2.38 1.03
C VAL A 45 -3.01 1.74 0.83
N SER A 46 -3.05 0.55 0.26
CA SER A 46 -4.28 -0.23 0.08
C SER A 46 -4.04 -1.75 0.08
N ILE A 47 -5.11 -2.54 0.20
CA ILE A 47 -5.07 -3.99 -0.01
C ILE A 47 -5.85 -4.33 -1.27
N ARG A 48 -5.26 -5.21 -2.09
CA ARG A 48 -5.87 -5.80 -3.28
C ARG A 48 -6.21 -7.27 -3.04
N ASN A 49 -7.28 -7.74 -3.68
CA ASN A 49 -7.59 -9.17 -3.76
C ASN A 49 -6.73 -9.88 -4.82
N ALA A 50 -6.93 -11.20 -4.98
CA ALA A 50 -6.22 -12.01 -5.98
C ALA A 50 -6.44 -11.56 -7.44
N ALA A 51 -7.52 -10.81 -7.72
CA ALA A 51 -7.82 -10.23 -9.03
C ALA A 51 -7.28 -8.78 -9.17
N ALA A 52 -6.33 -8.38 -8.32
CA ALA A 52 -5.72 -7.05 -8.26
C ALA A 52 -6.70 -5.88 -8.01
N THR A 53 -7.94 -6.18 -7.58
CA THR A 53 -8.94 -5.16 -7.24
C THR A 53 -8.70 -4.65 -5.83
N VAL A 54 -8.67 -3.33 -5.64
CA VAL A 54 -8.57 -2.70 -4.32
C VAL A 54 -9.83 -2.98 -3.50
N ILE A 55 -9.68 -3.48 -2.28
CA ILE A 55 -10.77 -3.90 -1.38
C ILE A 55 -10.78 -3.18 -0.04
N THR A 56 -9.84 -2.26 0.18
CA THR A 56 -9.83 -1.34 1.33
C THR A 56 -9.89 0.10 0.84
N PRO A 57 -10.40 1.04 1.64
CA PRO A 57 -10.19 2.46 1.38
C PRO A 57 -8.69 2.78 1.24
N LEU A 58 -8.38 3.76 0.41
CA LEU A 58 -7.04 4.34 0.30
C LEU A 58 -6.70 5.04 1.60
N VAL A 59 -5.51 4.78 2.13
CA VAL A 59 -4.95 5.50 3.27
C VAL A 59 -3.76 6.31 2.76
N VAL A 60 -3.81 7.63 2.91
CA VAL A 60 -2.75 8.56 2.50
C VAL A 60 -1.96 8.98 3.74
N GLY A 61 -0.63 8.85 3.69
CA GLY A 61 0.25 9.23 4.81
C GLY A 61 0.00 8.45 6.11
N GLY A 62 -0.85 7.43 6.08
CA GLY A 62 -1.27 6.68 7.24
C GLY A 62 -0.41 5.44 7.45
N GLU A 63 0.05 5.29 8.68
CA GLU A 63 1.02 4.26 9.06
C GLU A 63 0.39 2.88 9.26
N THR A 64 -0.94 2.77 9.36
CA THR A 64 -1.61 1.51 9.75
C THR A 64 -2.89 1.26 8.97
N LEU A 65 -3.04 0.03 8.45
CA LEU A 65 -4.22 -0.46 7.78
C LEU A 65 -4.68 -1.78 8.42
N SER A 66 -5.96 -1.91 8.71
CA SER A 66 -6.52 -3.16 9.25
C SER A 66 -7.58 -3.75 8.33
N LEU A 67 -7.54 -5.07 8.14
CA LEU A 67 -8.43 -5.83 7.28
C LEU A 67 -8.82 -7.15 7.93
N MET A 68 -10.12 -7.46 7.95
CA MET A 68 -10.61 -8.82 8.18
C MET A 68 -10.68 -9.57 6.84
N ALA A 69 -9.90 -10.64 6.70
CA ALA A 69 -9.89 -11.43 5.48
C ALA A 69 -11.23 -12.18 5.34
N LYS A 70 -11.98 -11.88 4.27
CA LYS A 70 -13.26 -12.55 3.97
C LYS A 70 -13.09 -13.95 3.38
N ALA A 71 -11.94 -14.23 2.76
CA ALA A 71 -11.63 -15.52 2.16
C ALA A 71 -10.18 -15.91 2.49
N THR A 72 -9.92 -17.22 2.58
CA THR A 72 -8.55 -17.73 2.65
C THR A 72 -7.95 -17.66 1.26
N GLY A 73 -6.80 -16.99 1.11
CA GLY A 73 -6.20 -16.85 -0.20
C GLY A 73 -5.12 -15.80 -0.29
N THR A 74 -4.79 -15.45 -1.53
CA THR A 74 -3.78 -14.45 -1.85
C THR A 74 -4.39 -13.05 -1.85
N TYR A 75 -3.69 -12.14 -1.16
CA TYR A 75 -3.95 -10.71 -1.13
C TYR A 75 -2.65 -9.98 -1.46
N TYR A 76 -2.73 -8.69 -1.75
CA TYR A 76 -1.54 -7.86 -1.96
C TYR A 76 -1.65 -6.59 -1.14
N LEU A 77 -0.61 -6.26 -0.37
CA LEU A 77 -0.40 -4.91 0.15
C LEU A 77 0.20 -4.10 -0.98
N ASP A 78 -0.45 -2.99 -1.32
CA ASP A 78 0.00 -2.05 -2.33
C ASP A 78 0.36 -0.74 -1.63
N VAL A 79 1.62 -0.35 -1.75
CA VAL A 79 2.11 0.98 -1.38
C VAL A 79 2.55 1.66 -2.65
N SER A 80 1.89 2.75 -3.01
CA SER A 80 2.22 3.51 -4.22
C SER A 80 2.57 4.95 -3.88
N ASN A 81 3.22 5.62 -4.82
CA ASN A 81 3.36 7.06 -4.74
C ASN A 81 1.97 7.72 -4.78
N GLY A 82 1.80 8.78 -4.00
CA GLY A 82 0.57 9.56 -3.97
C GLY A 82 0.46 10.42 -5.17
N ASP A 83 -0.13 9.88 -6.24
CA ASP A 83 -0.77 10.75 -7.20
C ASP A 83 -2.00 11.36 -6.51
N ALA A 84 -1.82 12.49 -5.82
CA ALA A 84 -2.93 13.38 -5.53
C ALA A 84 -3.47 13.81 -6.89
N GLY A 85 -4.51 13.13 -7.38
CA GLY A 85 -5.08 13.24 -8.73
C GLY A 85 -5.07 14.64 -9.34
N THR A 86 -3.93 15.02 -9.91
CA THR A 86 -3.73 16.18 -10.74
C THR A 86 -2.72 15.72 -11.77
N GLY A 87 -3.08 15.83 -13.04
CA GLY A 87 -2.11 15.61 -14.09
C GLY A 87 -0.86 16.42 -13.79
N TRP A 88 0.30 15.78 -13.93
CA TRP A 88 1.43 16.56 -14.40
C TRP A 88 0.99 17.18 -15.74
N PRO A 89 1.20 18.48 -15.89
CA PRO A 89 2.56 18.94 -16.01
C PRO A 89 2.89 19.97 -14.93
N ARG A 90 3.94 19.73 -14.14
CA ARG A 90 4.69 20.86 -13.58
C ARG A 90 5.62 21.40 -14.65
N ALA A 91 5.01 21.91 -15.72
CA ALA A 91 5.58 22.93 -16.56
C ALA A 91 4.68 24.16 -16.40
N ALA A 92 5.00 24.97 -15.41
CA ALA A 92 4.73 26.40 -15.47
C ALA A 92 6.11 27.06 -15.43
N MET A 93 6.32 27.93 -16.41
CA MET A 93 7.45 28.85 -16.59
C MET A 93 7.97 29.50 -15.30
#